data_AF-A0AAW7NUL4-F1
#
_entry.id   AF-A0AAW7NUL4-F1
#
_cell.length_a   1.000
_cell.length_b   1.000
_cell.length_c   1.000
_cell.angle_alpha   90.00
_cell.angle_beta   90.00
_cell.angle_gamma   90.00
#
_symmetry.space_group_name_H-M   'P 1'
#
loop_
_entity.id
_entity.type
_entity.pdbx_description
1 polymer ?
#
loop_
_entity_poly.entity_id
_entity_poly.type
_entity_poly.pdbx_seq_one_letter_code
_entity_poly.pdbx_strand_id
1 'polypeptide(L)'
;MPKGKLVNVQVSSLRHAEFTQFITRFLDDVEKEALDFKNEDVITALVKKIKAALPAYQASLGQIRASEKSASISAADELRDTDLQALRDAIKPYRAAKREEETAAYESLKRLFEQYKGAHSKHYEEETALIVSLLDKLKTAPYKDQLDTLAIGKFVDNLTESHTAFEQLFASRSQEKLQKVSYDVKQLRKEVATPYKQLADYVEILSQVKSDEFYQNVLSVLNNSRKYYADILARRKGKEPKVEAGKVAEIN
;
A
#
# COMPACT_ATOMS: atom_id res chain seq x y z
N MET A 1 -25.72 -32.37 21.29
CA MET A 1 -24.38 -31.83 20.95
C MET A 1 -24.15 -30.55 21.72
N PRO A 2 -22.91 -30.23 22.16
CA PRO A 2 -22.64 -28.95 22.82
C PRO A 2 -22.93 -27.80 21.84
N LYS A 3 -23.72 -26.81 22.29
CA LYS A 3 -24.06 -25.63 21.47
C LYS A 3 -22.77 -24.86 21.17
N GLY A 4 -22.48 -24.62 19.89
CA GLY A 4 -21.32 -23.82 19.50
C GLY A 4 -21.44 -22.38 19.98
N LYS A 5 -20.32 -21.69 20.19
CA LYS A 5 -20.28 -20.23 20.43
C LYS A 5 -19.79 -19.50 19.19
N LEU A 6 -20.21 -18.25 19.00
CA LEU A 6 -19.68 -17.42 17.92
C LEU A 6 -18.21 -17.08 18.21
N VAL A 7 -17.36 -17.31 17.21
CA VAL A 7 -15.94 -17.02 17.31
C VAL A 7 -15.74 -15.50 17.28
N ASN A 8 -15.00 -14.97 18.26
CA ASN A 8 -14.71 -13.55 18.33
C ASN A 8 -13.70 -13.16 17.25
N VAL A 9 -14.06 -12.15 16.45
CA VAL A 9 -13.15 -11.49 15.52
C VAL A 9 -13.44 -9.99 15.50
N GLN A 10 -12.40 -9.17 15.64
CA GLN A 10 -12.51 -7.72 15.57
C GLN A 10 -12.57 -7.28 14.10
N VAL A 11 -13.76 -7.41 13.48
CA VAL A 11 -13.98 -7.14 12.04
C VAL A 11 -13.53 -5.73 11.61
N SER A 12 -13.61 -4.74 12.50
CA SER A 12 -13.12 -3.38 12.26
C SER A 12 -11.60 -3.28 12.08
N SER A 13 -10.83 -4.24 12.62
CA SER A 13 -9.37 -4.29 12.51
C SER A 13 -8.87 -5.00 11.24
N LEU A 14 -9.78 -5.56 10.44
CA LEU A 14 -9.44 -6.14 9.14
C LEU A 14 -9.07 -5.02 8.16
N ARG A 15 -8.00 -5.18 7.39
CA ARG A 15 -7.69 -4.30 6.26
C ARG A 15 -8.77 -4.42 5.19
N HIS A 16 -8.86 -3.47 4.27
CA HIS A 16 -9.93 -3.44 3.27
C HIS A 16 -10.06 -4.75 2.46
N ALA A 17 -8.93 -5.26 1.96
CA ALA A 17 -8.87 -6.53 1.24
C ALA A 17 -9.23 -7.74 2.13
N GLU A 18 -8.79 -7.72 3.39
CA GLU A 18 -9.10 -8.79 4.36
C GLU A 18 -10.59 -8.84 4.69
N PHE A 19 -11.21 -7.68 4.88
CA PHE A 19 -12.64 -7.58 5.12
C PHE A 19 -13.46 -8.04 3.90
N THR A 20 -13.06 -7.66 2.68
CA THR A 20 -13.69 -8.17 1.46
C THR A 20 -13.63 -9.69 1.41
N GLN A 21 -12.43 -10.26 1.55
CA GLN A 21 -12.25 -11.71 1.44
C GLN A 21 -12.95 -12.46 2.59
N PHE A 22 -13.02 -11.87 3.79
CA PHE A 22 -13.78 -12.40 4.92
C PHE A 22 -15.26 -12.56 4.58
N ILE A 23 -15.88 -11.52 4.01
CA ILE A 23 -17.29 -11.56 3.61
C ILE A 23 -17.51 -12.49 2.42
N THR A 24 -16.62 -12.46 1.41
CA THR A 24 -16.71 -13.37 0.25
C THR A 24 -16.67 -14.83 0.68
N ARG A 25 -15.71 -15.22 1.54
CA ARG A 25 -15.64 -16.60 2.04
C ARG A 25 -16.88 -17.01 2.81
N PHE A 26 -17.42 -16.12 3.63
CA PHE A 26 -18.68 -16.39 4.32
C PHE A 26 -19.82 -16.67 3.32
N LEU A 27 -19.96 -15.86 2.27
CA LEU A 27 -21.01 -16.06 1.25
C LEU A 27 -20.77 -17.33 0.42
N ASP A 28 -19.51 -17.61 0.06
CA ASP A 28 -19.14 -18.84 -0.65
C ASP A 28 -19.47 -20.08 0.19
N ASP A 29 -19.20 -20.05 1.49
CA ASP A 29 -19.50 -21.16 2.40
C ASP A 29 -21.01 -21.34 2.59
N VAL A 30 -21.80 -20.25 2.63
CA VAL A 30 -23.27 -20.33 2.61
C VAL A 30 -23.77 -21.05 1.36
N GLU A 31 -23.17 -20.77 0.20
CA GLU A 31 -23.55 -21.39 -1.07
C GLU A 31 -23.10 -22.86 -1.16
N LYS A 32 -21.87 -23.17 -0.73
CA LYS A 32 -21.32 -24.54 -0.72
C LYS A 32 -22.08 -25.48 0.20
N GLU A 33 -22.46 -25.01 1.38
CA GLU A 33 -23.24 -25.79 2.35
C GLU A 33 -24.74 -25.82 1.98
N ALA A 34 -25.14 -25.22 0.85
CA ALA A 34 -26.51 -25.19 0.34
C ALA A 34 -27.54 -24.76 1.39
N LEU A 35 -27.19 -23.78 2.24
CA LEU A 35 -28.06 -23.33 3.32
C LEU A 35 -29.31 -22.66 2.76
N ASP A 36 -30.47 -23.26 3.02
CA ASP A 36 -31.77 -22.73 2.59
C ASP A 36 -32.36 -21.80 3.66
N PHE A 37 -32.50 -20.52 3.32
CA PHE A 37 -33.05 -19.49 4.21
C PHE A 37 -34.53 -19.17 3.93
N LYS A 38 -35.21 -19.90 3.04
CA LYS A 38 -36.59 -19.57 2.60
C LYS A 38 -37.60 -19.40 3.73
N ASN A 39 -37.42 -20.09 4.86
CA ASN A 39 -38.30 -20.00 6.03
C ASN A 39 -37.74 -19.08 7.13
N GLU A 40 -36.66 -18.36 6.86
CA GLU A 40 -35.93 -17.50 7.78
C GLU A 40 -35.86 -16.06 7.23
N ASP A 41 -36.97 -15.34 7.31
CA ASP A 41 -37.12 -14.00 6.70
C ASP A 41 -36.01 -13.02 7.11
N VAL A 42 -35.65 -13.01 8.39
CA VAL A 42 -34.61 -12.11 8.92
C VAL A 42 -33.22 -12.47 8.37
N ILE A 43 -32.87 -13.75 8.36
CA ILE A 43 -31.58 -14.23 7.83
C ILE A 43 -31.51 -13.96 6.33
N THR A 44 -32.57 -14.30 5.58
CA THR A 44 -32.69 -14.01 4.15
C THR A 44 -32.51 -12.53 3.84
N ALA A 45 -33.18 -11.65 4.58
CA ALA A 45 -33.08 -10.21 4.37
C ALA A 45 -31.65 -9.68 4.63
N LEU A 46 -30.99 -10.16 5.68
CA LEU A 46 -29.62 -9.73 6.02
C LEU A 46 -28.60 -10.24 5.00
N VAL A 47 -28.68 -11.51 4.59
CA VAL A 47 -27.81 -12.08 3.55
C VAL A 47 -28.01 -11.36 2.22
N LYS A 48 -29.26 -11.04 1.85
CA LYS A 48 -29.56 -10.24 0.64
C LYS A 48 -28.92 -8.85 0.70
N LYS A 49 -28.98 -8.16 1.84
CA LYS A 49 -28.31 -6.85 2.03
C LYS A 49 -26.80 -6.95 1.87
N ILE A 50 -26.17 -7.98 2.45
CA ILE A 50 -24.72 -8.22 2.32
C ILE A 50 -24.36 -8.45 0.84
N LYS A 51 -25.07 -9.36 0.16
CA LYS A 51 -24.85 -9.67 -1.27
C LYS A 51 -25.04 -8.44 -2.16
N ALA A 52 -26.02 -7.58 -1.87
CA ALA A 52 -26.27 -6.37 -2.64
C ALA A 52 -25.20 -5.29 -2.44
N ALA A 53 -24.68 -5.12 -1.22
CA ALA A 53 -23.69 -4.08 -0.90
C ALA A 53 -22.24 -4.48 -1.29
N LEU A 54 -21.92 -5.77 -1.29
CA LEU A 54 -20.55 -6.26 -1.51
C LEU A 54 -19.91 -5.82 -2.84
N PRO A 55 -20.59 -5.87 -4.01
CA PRO A 55 -19.99 -5.50 -5.29
C PRO A 55 -19.53 -4.03 -5.33
N ALA A 56 -20.33 -3.10 -4.80
CA ALA A 56 -19.96 -1.69 -4.76
C ALA A 56 -18.74 -1.45 -3.86
N TYR A 57 -18.68 -2.11 -2.69
CA TYR A 57 -17.51 -2.05 -1.82
C TYR A 57 -16.27 -2.67 -2.48
N GLN A 58 -16.39 -3.80 -3.18
CA GLN A 58 -15.30 -4.41 -3.94
C GLN A 58 -14.76 -3.49 -5.04
N ALA A 59 -15.64 -2.85 -5.81
CA ALA A 59 -15.26 -1.88 -6.83
C ALA A 59 -14.52 -0.68 -6.23
N SER A 60 -14.95 -0.22 -5.04
CA SER A 60 -14.30 0.89 -4.33
C SER A 60 -12.84 0.62 -3.95
N LEU A 61 -12.43 -0.65 -3.83
CA LEU A 61 -11.04 -0.99 -3.53
C LEU A 61 -10.08 -0.65 -4.68
N GLY A 62 -10.58 -0.56 -5.91
CA GLY A 62 -9.81 -0.06 -7.05
C GLY A 62 -9.33 1.37 -6.84
N GLN A 63 -10.19 2.24 -6.27
CA GLN A 63 -9.83 3.62 -5.94
C GLN A 63 -8.73 3.69 -4.88
N ILE A 64 -8.79 2.84 -3.84
CA ILE A 64 -7.76 2.80 -2.80
C ILE A 64 -6.41 2.44 -3.41
N ARG A 65 -6.35 1.39 -4.21
CA ARG A 65 -5.12 0.96 -4.89
C ARG A 65 -4.56 2.05 -5.81
N ALA A 66 -5.42 2.71 -6.59
CA ALA A 66 -5.02 3.80 -7.46
C ALA A 66 -4.46 5.01 -6.67
N SER A 67 -5.05 5.31 -5.50
CA SER A 67 -4.58 6.36 -4.60
C SER A 67 -3.23 6.02 -3.97
N GLU A 68 -3.08 4.80 -3.44
CA GLU A 68 -1.82 4.31 -2.86
C GLU A 68 -0.70 4.36 -3.89
N LYS A 69 -0.96 3.88 -5.11
CA LYS A 69 0.00 3.92 -6.22
C LYS A 69 0.36 5.33 -6.65
N SER A 70 -0.61 6.26 -6.68
CA SER A 70 -0.34 7.66 -6.98
C SER A 70 0.56 8.29 -5.91
N ALA A 71 0.31 8.00 -4.63
CA ALA A 71 1.18 8.44 -3.55
C ALA A 71 2.59 7.85 -3.65
N SER A 72 2.72 6.55 -3.99
CA SER A 72 4.03 5.91 -4.20
C SER A 72 4.81 6.54 -5.36
N ILE A 73 4.15 6.90 -6.46
CA ILE A 73 4.80 7.58 -7.60
C ILE A 73 5.29 8.96 -7.18
N SER A 74 4.46 9.74 -6.48
CA SER A 74 4.88 11.06 -5.98
C SER A 74 6.05 10.96 -5.00
N ALA A 75 6.04 10.01 -4.08
CA ALA A 75 7.17 9.83 -3.16
C ALA A 75 8.46 9.39 -3.88
N ALA A 76 8.37 8.56 -4.92
CA ALA A 76 9.52 8.17 -5.73
C ALA A 76 10.09 9.35 -6.55
N ASP A 77 9.21 10.22 -7.05
CA ASP A 77 9.58 11.45 -7.74
C ASP A 77 10.30 12.43 -6.81
N GLU A 78 9.76 12.65 -5.59
CA GLU A 78 10.41 13.49 -4.57
C GLU A 78 11.82 12.99 -4.19
N LEU A 79 12.02 11.66 -4.12
CA LEU A 79 13.33 11.07 -3.89
C LEU A 79 14.28 11.32 -5.06
N ARG A 80 13.81 11.12 -6.29
CA ARG A 80 14.56 11.39 -7.52
C ARG A 80 15.01 12.86 -7.60
N ASP A 81 14.11 13.79 -7.27
CA ASP A 81 14.40 15.21 -7.17
C ASP A 81 15.47 15.51 -6.13
N THR A 82 15.36 14.87 -4.97
CA THR A 82 16.31 15.01 -3.86
C THR A 82 17.70 14.53 -4.28
N ASP A 83 17.81 13.38 -4.95
CA ASP A 83 19.09 12.86 -5.42
C ASP A 83 19.69 13.71 -6.54
N LEU A 84 18.85 14.23 -7.45
CA LEU A 84 19.30 15.17 -8.47
C LEU A 84 19.85 16.46 -7.84
N GLN A 85 19.22 16.95 -6.79
CA GLN A 85 19.70 18.10 -6.04
C GLN A 85 21.00 17.77 -5.28
N ALA A 86 21.09 16.59 -4.66
CA ALA A 86 22.30 16.12 -3.98
C ALA A 86 23.50 16.03 -4.93
N LEU A 87 23.31 15.53 -6.15
CA LEU A 87 24.34 15.51 -7.19
C LEU A 87 24.83 16.92 -7.57
N ARG A 88 23.91 17.88 -7.70
CA ARG A 88 24.28 19.29 -7.94
C ARG A 88 25.04 19.91 -6.77
N ASP A 89 24.67 19.53 -5.55
CA ASP A 89 25.30 20.05 -4.34
C ASP A 89 26.68 19.44 -4.10
N ALA A 90 26.90 18.22 -4.56
CA ALA A 90 28.15 17.49 -4.41
C ALA A 90 29.36 18.21 -5.07
N ILE A 91 29.14 19.02 -6.10
CA ILE A 91 30.24 19.78 -6.75
C ILE A 91 30.58 21.08 -6.00
N LYS A 92 29.68 21.62 -5.16
CA LYS A 92 29.86 22.94 -4.53
C LYS A 92 31.16 23.11 -3.73
N PRO A 93 31.64 22.12 -2.96
CA PRO A 93 32.90 22.26 -2.21
C PRO A 93 34.11 22.54 -3.09
N TYR A 94 34.08 22.13 -4.36
CA TYR A 94 35.21 22.22 -5.28
C TYR A 94 35.31 23.57 -6.02
N ARG A 95 34.40 24.52 -5.73
CA ARG A 95 34.44 25.89 -6.30
C ARG A 95 35.74 26.64 -6.00
N ALA A 96 36.33 26.38 -4.84
CA ALA A 96 37.57 26.99 -4.37
C ALA A 96 38.56 25.91 -3.94
N ALA A 97 38.63 24.82 -4.70
CA ALA A 97 39.55 23.73 -4.44
C ALA A 97 41.01 24.20 -4.50
N LYS A 98 41.88 23.62 -3.67
CA LYS A 98 43.32 23.91 -3.70
C LYS A 98 43.99 23.40 -4.98
N ARG A 99 43.43 22.33 -5.55
CA ARG A 99 43.94 21.66 -6.75
C ARG A 99 43.28 22.25 -8.01
N GLU A 100 44.08 22.51 -9.03
CA GLU A 100 43.61 23.13 -10.27
C GLU A 100 42.71 22.16 -11.05
N GLU A 101 43.04 20.88 -11.03
CA GLU A 101 42.25 19.80 -11.65
C GLU A 101 40.84 19.68 -11.06
N GLU A 102 40.69 19.84 -9.75
CA GLU A 102 39.39 19.82 -9.07
C GLU A 102 38.56 21.07 -9.42
N THR A 103 39.20 22.23 -9.49
CA THR A 103 38.54 23.49 -9.89
C THR A 103 38.08 23.44 -11.35
N ALA A 104 38.90 22.88 -12.25
CA ALA A 104 38.56 22.69 -13.65
C ALA A 104 37.40 21.69 -13.85
N ALA A 105 37.42 20.58 -13.09
CA ALA A 105 36.33 19.61 -13.08
C ALA A 105 35.01 20.22 -12.58
N TYR A 106 35.06 21.02 -11.51
CA TYR A 106 33.92 21.78 -11.00
C TYR A 106 33.31 22.69 -12.06
N GLU A 107 34.12 23.55 -12.71
CA GLU A 107 33.60 24.50 -13.69
C GLU A 107 32.98 23.79 -14.91
N SER A 108 33.53 22.65 -15.31
CA SER A 108 32.98 21.82 -16.39
C SER A 108 31.63 21.20 -16.01
N LEU A 109 31.55 20.52 -14.86
CA LEU A 109 30.32 19.88 -14.38
C LEU A 109 29.23 20.92 -14.07
N LYS A 110 29.60 22.09 -13.54
CA LYS A 110 28.68 23.21 -13.32
C LYS A 110 28.00 23.65 -14.63
N ARG A 111 28.76 23.87 -15.70
CA ARG A 111 28.21 24.22 -17.02
C ARG A 111 27.30 23.14 -17.58
N LEU A 112 27.61 21.87 -17.33
CA LEU A 112 26.72 20.77 -17.69
C LEU A 112 25.40 20.86 -16.91
N PHE A 113 25.46 20.95 -15.59
CA PHE A 113 24.27 20.99 -14.73
C PHE A 113 23.38 22.20 -14.97
N GLU A 114 23.94 23.34 -15.40
CA GLU A 114 23.18 24.53 -15.80
C GLU A 114 22.24 24.26 -16.99
N GLN A 115 22.59 23.34 -17.90
CA GLN A 115 21.73 22.94 -19.04
C GLN A 115 20.48 22.18 -18.59
N TYR A 116 20.51 21.58 -17.39
CA TYR A 116 19.41 20.79 -16.82
C TYR A 116 18.71 21.52 -15.67
N LYS A 117 18.92 22.84 -15.56
CA LYS A 117 18.33 23.66 -14.50
C LYS A 117 16.79 23.57 -14.58
N GLY A 118 16.17 23.32 -13.44
CA GLY A 118 14.71 23.23 -13.33
C GLY A 118 14.12 21.90 -13.80
N ALA A 119 14.92 20.87 -14.09
CA ALA A 119 14.41 19.54 -14.44
C ALA A 119 13.36 19.02 -13.42
N HIS A 120 13.62 19.14 -12.12
CA HIS A 120 12.73 18.78 -11.01
C HIS A 120 11.36 19.49 -10.99
N SER A 121 11.20 20.56 -11.77
CA SER A 121 9.95 21.32 -11.84
C SER A 121 9.10 20.95 -13.06
N LYS A 122 9.62 20.04 -13.89
CA LYS A 122 8.93 19.60 -15.11
C LYS A 122 7.92 18.51 -14.79
N HIS A 123 7.04 18.25 -15.74
CA HIS A 123 6.18 17.08 -15.64
C HIS A 123 7.01 15.81 -15.82
N TYR A 124 6.55 14.72 -15.23
CA TYR A 124 7.30 13.46 -15.11
C TYR A 124 8.03 13.00 -16.38
N GLU A 125 7.38 13.03 -17.55
CA GLU A 125 7.98 12.56 -18.80
C GLU A 125 9.10 13.47 -19.31
N GLU A 126 8.93 14.80 -19.21
CA GLU A 126 9.97 15.77 -19.55
C GLU A 126 11.14 15.73 -18.56
N GLU A 127 10.86 15.59 -17.27
CA GLU A 127 11.90 15.40 -16.26
C GLU A 127 12.69 14.11 -16.51
N THR A 128 12.00 13.00 -16.79
CA THR A 128 12.63 11.71 -17.17
C THR A 128 13.56 11.89 -18.36
N ALA A 129 13.11 12.53 -19.44
CA ALA A 129 13.95 12.76 -20.62
C ALA A 129 15.22 13.58 -20.28
N LEU A 130 15.09 14.59 -19.41
CA LEU A 130 16.21 15.40 -18.94
C LEU A 130 17.18 14.59 -18.07
N ILE A 131 16.68 13.78 -17.13
CA ILE A 131 17.52 12.96 -16.25
C ILE A 131 18.25 11.88 -17.04
N VAL A 132 17.58 11.18 -17.96
CA VAL A 132 18.21 10.19 -18.85
C VAL A 132 19.35 10.85 -19.64
N SER A 133 19.07 12.00 -20.28
CA SER A 133 20.07 12.73 -21.04
C SER A 133 21.27 13.17 -20.17
N LEU A 134 21.02 13.61 -18.94
CA LEU A 134 22.08 13.97 -17.99
C LEU A 134 22.93 12.75 -17.62
N LEU A 135 22.31 11.66 -17.19
CA LEU A 135 23.00 10.43 -16.80
C LEU A 135 23.84 9.86 -17.95
N ASP A 136 23.34 9.92 -19.18
CA ASP A 136 24.11 9.45 -20.35
C ASP A 136 25.33 10.34 -20.64
N LYS A 137 25.21 11.67 -20.51
CA LYS A 137 26.37 12.56 -20.63
C LYS A 137 27.40 12.26 -19.53
N LEU A 138 26.97 12.03 -18.30
CA LEU A 138 27.85 11.75 -17.15
C LEU A 138 28.64 10.44 -17.30
N LYS A 139 28.20 9.49 -18.12
CA LYS A 139 28.94 8.26 -18.44
C LYS A 139 30.08 8.48 -19.44
N THR A 140 30.13 9.63 -20.12
CA THR A 140 31.07 9.91 -21.22
C THR A 140 32.16 10.90 -20.82
N ALA A 141 33.31 10.82 -21.48
CA ALA A 141 34.35 11.83 -21.32
C ALA A 141 33.86 13.19 -21.89
N PRO A 142 34.21 14.33 -21.28
CA PRO A 142 35.12 14.45 -20.13
C PRO A 142 34.43 14.29 -18.76
N TYR A 143 33.10 14.18 -18.71
CA TYR A 143 32.34 14.25 -17.46
C TYR A 143 32.61 13.06 -16.53
N LYS A 144 32.75 11.85 -17.09
CA LYS A 144 33.11 10.67 -16.30
C LYS A 144 34.41 10.88 -15.51
N ASP A 145 35.47 11.31 -16.20
CA ASP A 145 36.78 11.53 -15.58
C ASP A 145 36.74 12.67 -14.54
N GLN A 146 35.87 13.67 -14.78
CA GLN A 146 35.64 14.78 -13.85
C GLN A 146 34.90 14.33 -12.58
N LEU A 147 33.91 13.44 -12.70
CA LEU A 147 33.24 12.84 -11.54
C LEU A 147 34.23 12.02 -10.70
N ASP A 148 35.13 11.30 -11.35
CA ASP A 148 36.19 10.52 -10.72
C ASP A 148 37.21 11.44 -10.02
N THR A 149 37.61 12.55 -10.67
CA THR A 149 38.48 13.58 -10.10
C THR A 149 37.89 14.19 -8.82
N LEU A 150 36.57 14.43 -8.79
CA LEU A 150 35.88 14.96 -7.62
C LEU A 150 35.44 13.88 -6.62
N ALA A 151 35.64 12.59 -6.92
CA ALA A 151 35.19 11.45 -6.10
C ALA A 151 33.67 11.50 -5.72
N ILE A 152 32.82 11.95 -6.65
CA ILE A 152 31.36 12.11 -6.42
C ILE A 152 30.48 11.07 -7.12
N GLY A 153 31.07 9.99 -7.66
CA GLY A 153 30.34 8.94 -8.40
C GLY A 153 29.11 8.39 -7.69
N LYS A 154 29.16 8.22 -6.37
CA LYS A 154 28.03 7.74 -5.54
C LYS A 154 26.73 8.55 -5.71
N PHE A 155 26.82 9.85 -6.02
CA PHE A 155 25.62 10.67 -6.22
C PHE A 155 24.97 10.42 -7.59
N VAL A 156 25.75 9.98 -8.58
CA VAL A 156 25.24 9.53 -9.87
C VAL A 156 24.56 8.17 -9.71
N ASP A 157 25.13 7.28 -8.91
CA ASP A 157 24.55 5.98 -8.59
C ASP A 157 23.19 6.13 -7.89
N ASN A 158 23.12 6.96 -6.84
CA ASN A 158 21.86 7.25 -6.14
C ASN A 158 20.78 7.79 -7.10
N LEU A 159 21.11 8.78 -7.94
CA LEU A 159 20.17 9.32 -8.93
C LEU A 159 19.73 8.26 -9.95
N THR A 160 20.63 7.35 -10.33
CA THR A 160 20.30 6.26 -11.25
C THR A 160 19.33 5.27 -10.61
N GLU A 161 19.53 4.93 -9.34
CA GLU A 161 18.67 4.04 -8.57
C GLU A 161 17.27 4.64 -8.35
N SER A 162 17.18 5.88 -7.87
CA SER A 162 15.89 6.55 -7.65
C SER A 162 15.16 6.81 -8.96
N HIS A 163 15.85 7.17 -10.04
CA HIS A 163 15.25 7.27 -11.37
C HIS A 163 14.68 5.92 -11.86
N THR A 164 15.43 4.83 -11.70
CA THR A 164 14.97 3.49 -12.10
C THR A 164 13.74 3.06 -11.30
N ALA A 165 13.72 3.33 -9.99
CA ALA A 165 12.58 3.05 -9.12
C ALA A 165 11.33 3.86 -9.54
N PHE A 166 11.50 5.14 -9.88
CA PHE A 166 10.43 5.97 -10.41
C PHE A 166 9.84 5.39 -11.71
N GLU A 167 10.68 5.05 -12.69
CA GLU A 167 10.23 4.53 -13.99
C GLU A 167 9.45 3.23 -13.86
N GLN A 168 9.88 2.31 -12.97
CA GLN A 168 9.15 1.08 -12.69
C GLN A 168 7.73 1.35 -12.17
N LEU A 169 7.58 2.32 -11.26
CA LEU A 169 6.28 2.71 -10.72
C LEU A 169 5.44 3.46 -11.76
N PHE A 170 6.04 4.38 -12.50
CA PHE A 170 5.34 5.22 -13.47
C PHE A 170 4.81 4.40 -14.67
N ALA A 171 5.61 3.48 -15.22
CA ALA A 171 5.20 2.59 -16.30
C ALA A 171 3.97 1.75 -15.92
N SER A 172 3.89 1.30 -14.66
CA SER A 172 2.76 0.52 -14.17
C SER A 172 1.45 1.32 -14.11
N ARG A 173 1.49 2.66 -14.00
CA ARG A 173 0.29 3.53 -13.97
C ARG A 173 -0.32 3.76 -15.34
N SER A 174 0.47 3.73 -16.41
CA SER A 174 0.00 3.99 -17.78
C SER A 174 -1.11 3.01 -18.23
N GLN A 175 -1.16 1.82 -17.63
CA GLN A 175 -2.13 0.76 -17.95
C GLN A 175 -3.53 0.91 -17.30
N GLU A 176 -3.70 1.82 -16.32
CA GLU A 176 -4.89 1.84 -15.44
C GLU A 176 -5.85 3.04 -15.68
N LYS A 177 -5.60 3.89 -16.69
CA LYS A 177 -6.40 5.09 -16.97
C LYS A 177 -7.79 4.78 -17.58
N LEU A 178 -8.63 3.98 -16.91
CA LEU A 178 -10.03 3.79 -17.29
C LEU A 178 -10.94 3.82 -16.04
N GLN A 179 -11.75 4.89 -15.97
CA GLN A 179 -12.84 5.18 -15.02
C GLN A 179 -12.47 5.84 -13.67
N LYS A 180 -12.74 7.16 -13.60
CA LYS A 180 -12.79 7.93 -12.36
C LYS A 180 -14.20 7.83 -11.76
N VAL A 181 -14.50 6.73 -11.06
CA VAL A 181 -15.65 6.66 -10.15
C VAL A 181 -15.14 6.93 -8.73
N SER A 182 -15.72 7.93 -8.07
CA SER A 182 -15.41 8.23 -6.67
C SER A 182 -16.40 7.51 -5.77
N TYR A 183 -15.89 6.73 -4.82
CA TYR A 183 -16.66 5.96 -3.86
C TYR A 183 -16.44 6.48 -2.44
N ASP A 184 -17.50 6.55 -1.64
CA ASP A 184 -17.39 6.64 -0.18
C ASP A 184 -17.09 5.25 0.38
N VAL A 185 -15.81 4.87 0.36
CA VAL A 185 -15.32 3.57 0.82
C VAL A 185 -15.76 3.27 2.26
N LYS A 186 -15.81 4.29 3.13
CA LYS A 186 -16.15 4.13 4.55
C LYS A 186 -17.63 3.78 4.70
N GLN A 187 -18.48 4.50 3.98
CA GLN A 187 -19.92 4.22 3.96
C GLN A 187 -20.21 2.85 3.34
N LEU A 188 -19.62 2.52 2.20
CA LEU A 188 -19.79 1.20 1.55
C LEU A 188 -19.32 0.04 2.46
N ARG A 189 -18.21 0.23 3.19
CA ARG A 189 -17.76 -0.77 4.16
C ARG A 189 -18.80 -0.98 5.28
N LYS A 190 -19.43 0.10 5.74
CA LYS A 190 -20.47 0.04 6.78
C LYS A 190 -21.73 -0.67 6.28
N GLU A 191 -22.10 -0.46 5.02
CA GLU A 191 -23.24 -1.11 4.36
C GLU A 191 -23.08 -2.63 4.26
N VAL A 192 -21.85 -3.14 4.17
CA VAL A 192 -21.57 -4.58 4.24
C VAL A 192 -21.44 -5.06 5.70
N ALA A 193 -20.70 -4.32 6.54
CA ALA A 193 -20.33 -4.75 7.89
C ALA A 193 -21.53 -4.79 8.85
N THR A 194 -22.45 -3.84 8.73
CA THR A 194 -23.63 -3.72 9.61
C THR A 194 -24.56 -4.93 9.49
N PRO A 195 -25.07 -5.30 8.29
CA PRO A 195 -25.93 -6.47 8.16
C PRO A 195 -25.19 -7.79 8.46
N TYR A 196 -23.89 -7.89 8.17
CA TYR A 196 -23.10 -9.06 8.58
C TYR A 196 -23.03 -9.20 10.11
N LYS A 197 -22.78 -8.12 10.84
CA LYS A 197 -22.77 -8.14 12.30
C LYS A 197 -24.15 -8.54 12.85
N GLN A 198 -25.21 -7.90 12.36
CA GLN A 198 -26.58 -8.23 12.75
C GLN A 198 -26.90 -9.70 12.51
N LEU A 199 -26.46 -10.27 11.38
CA LEU A 199 -26.65 -11.67 11.06
C LEU A 199 -25.92 -12.58 12.06
N ALA A 200 -24.65 -12.29 12.34
CA ALA A 200 -23.84 -13.09 13.25
C ALA A 200 -24.41 -13.08 14.67
N ASP A 201 -24.78 -11.90 15.17
CA ASP A 201 -25.37 -11.71 16.50
C ASP A 201 -26.74 -12.43 16.59
N TYR A 202 -27.56 -12.33 15.54
CA TYR A 202 -28.87 -12.98 15.48
C TYR A 202 -28.76 -14.51 15.46
N VAL A 203 -27.88 -15.08 14.63
CA VAL A 203 -27.65 -16.54 14.57
C VAL A 203 -27.04 -17.07 15.86
N GLU A 204 -26.15 -16.30 16.51
CA GLU A 204 -25.63 -16.68 17.83
C GLU A 204 -26.76 -16.86 18.84
N ILE A 205 -27.69 -15.91 18.93
CA ILE A 205 -28.85 -16.01 19.82
C ILE A 205 -29.72 -17.21 19.45
N LEU A 206 -30.08 -17.35 18.17
CA LEU A 206 -30.96 -18.43 17.72
C LEU A 206 -30.38 -19.83 17.98
N SER A 207 -29.07 -20.01 17.75
CA SER A 207 -28.40 -21.27 18.02
C SER A 207 -28.36 -21.63 19.51
N GLN A 208 -28.48 -20.64 20.40
CA GLN A 208 -28.57 -20.85 21.85
C GLN A 208 -29.99 -21.17 22.32
N VAL A 209 -31.01 -20.53 21.75
CA VAL A 209 -32.40 -20.65 22.25
C VAL A 209 -33.23 -21.69 21.50
N LYS A 210 -32.92 -21.98 20.24
CA LYS A 210 -33.61 -22.99 19.44
C LYS A 210 -32.80 -24.30 19.42
N SER A 211 -33.51 -25.43 19.45
CA SER A 211 -32.91 -26.78 19.39
C SER A 211 -32.72 -27.30 17.95
N ASP A 212 -33.03 -26.48 16.95
CA ASP A 212 -32.93 -26.81 15.54
C ASP A 212 -31.46 -26.81 15.08
N GLU A 213 -31.06 -27.92 14.46
CA GLU A 213 -29.71 -28.16 13.92
C GLU A 213 -29.35 -27.15 12.83
N PHE A 214 -30.36 -26.62 12.11
CA PHE A 214 -30.17 -25.58 11.11
C PHE A 214 -29.35 -24.40 11.64
N TYR A 215 -29.67 -23.87 12.83
CA TYR A 215 -28.93 -22.71 13.37
C TYR A 215 -27.52 -23.05 13.82
N GLN A 216 -27.26 -24.31 14.21
CA GLN A 216 -25.89 -24.77 14.48
C GLN A 216 -25.07 -24.84 13.20
N ASN A 217 -25.69 -25.23 12.08
CA ASN A 217 -25.03 -25.26 10.77
C ASN A 217 -24.72 -23.84 10.27
N VAL A 218 -25.66 -22.90 10.36
CA VAL A 218 -25.40 -21.49 10.01
C VAL A 218 -24.29 -20.90 10.89
N LEU A 219 -24.30 -21.20 12.20
CA LEU A 219 -23.23 -20.78 13.12
C LEU A 219 -21.87 -21.37 12.74
N SER A 220 -21.82 -22.64 12.31
CA SER A 220 -20.60 -23.29 11.85
C SER A 220 -20.01 -22.57 10.63
N VAL A 221 -20.84 -22.23 9.65
CA VAL A 221 -20.47 -21.45 8.45
C VAL A 221 -19.93 -20.07 8.82
N LEU A 222 -20.62 -19.35 9.71
CA LEU A 222 -20.11 -18.08 10.23
C LEU A 222 -18.73 -18.25 10.88
N ASN A 223 -18.56 -19.29 11.68
CA ASN A 223 -17.32 -19.54 12.42
C ASN A 223 -16.16 -19.94 11.52
N ASN A 224 -16.38 -20.54 10.35
CA ASN A 224 -15.31 -20.96 9.45
C ASN A 224 -14.44 -19.76 9.04
N SER A 225 -15.07 -18.74 8.46
CA SER A 225 -14.39 -17.49 8.11
C SER A 225 -13.82 -16.77 9.34
N ARG A 226 -14.58 -16.69 10.44
CA ARG A 226 -14.17 -15.96 11.65
C ARG A 226 -12.93 -16.53 12.32
N LYS A 227 -12.78 -17.87 12.38
CA LYS A 227 -11.58 -18.53 12.93
C LYS A 227 -10.33 -18.12 12.17
N TYR A 228 -10.36 -18.25 10.85
CA TYR A 228 -9.22 -17.90 10.00
C TYR A 228 -8.76 -16.45 10.20
N TYR A 229 -9.70 -15.50 10.25
CA TYR A 229 -9.35 -14.08 10.41
C TYR A 229 -9.04 -13.68 11.85
N ALA A 230 -9.59 -14.37 12.85
CA ALA A 230 -9.16 -14.22 14.24
C ALA A 230 -7.68 -14.60 14.40
N ASP A 231 -7.25 -15.71 13.78
CA ASP A 231 -5.85 -16.15 13.81
C ASP A 231 -4.91 -15.16 13.11
N ILE A 232 -5.33 -14.59 11.97
CA ILE A 232 -4.58 -13.53 11.27
C ILE A 232 -4.39 -12.32 12.19
N LEU A 233 -5.45 -11.86 12.85
CA LEU A 233 -5.40 -10.70 13.75
C LEU A 233 -4.55 -11.00 15.00
N ALA A 234 -4.64 -12.20 15.57
CA ALA A 234 -3.83 -12.61 16.71
C ALA A 234 -2.32 -12.61 16.36
N ARG A 235 -1.96 -13.17 15.20
CA ARG A 235 -0.57 -13.15 14.70
C ARG A 235 -0.06 -11.74 14.46
N ARG A 236 -0.93 -10.83 14.00
CA ARG A 236 -0.57 -9.41 13.82
C ARG A 236 -0.24 -8.73 15.16
N LYS A 237 -1.04 -8.96 16.20
CA LYS A 237 -0.80 -8.42 17.55
C LYS A 237 0.47 -9.01 18.18
N GLY A 238 0.75 -10.29 17.97
CA GLY A 238 1.95 -10.95 18.49
C GLY A 238 3.28 -10.58 17.79
N LYS A 239 3.23 -9.85 16.66
CA LYS A 239 4.40 -9.39 15.90
C LYS A 239 4.79 -7.94 16.18
N GLU A 240 4.12 -7.23 17.09
CA GLU A 240 4.65 -5.95 17.57
C GLU A 240 5.97 -6.22 18.31
N PRO A 241 7.11 -5.64 17.89
CA PRO A 241 8.33 -5.73 18.67
C PRO A 241 8.04 -5.04 20.01
N LYS A 242 8.25 -5.76 21.11
CA LYS A 242 8.38 -5.13 22.42
C LYS A 242 9.54 -4.15 22.29
N VAL A 243 9.24 -2.86 22.24
CA VAL A 243 10.22 -1.84 22.55
C VAL A 243 10.60 -2.10 24.01
N GLU A 244 11.71 -2.82 24.24
CA GLU A 244 12.31 -2.90 25.56
C GLU A 244 12.66 -1.47 25.96
N ALA A 245 11.88 -0.92 26.89
CA ALA A 245 12.23 0.29 27.59
C ALA A 245 13.63 0.09 28.18
N GLY A 246 14.59 0.86 27.67
CA GLY A 246 15.97 0.78 28.06
C GLY A 246 16.11 0.79 29.58
N LYS A 247 16.75 -0.25 30.12
CA LYS A 247 17.40 -0.15 31.42
C LYS A 247 18.51 0.88 31.27
N VAL A 248 18.28 2.07 31.80
CA VAL A 248 19.37 2.97 32.19
C VAL A 248 20.05 2.28 33.38
N ALA A 249 21.14 1.58 33.12
CA ALA A 249 22.06 1.18 34.17
C ALA A 249 22.90 2.41 34.51
N GLU A 250 22.54 3.07 35.61
CA GLU A 250 23.46 3.93 36.36
C GLU A 250 24.69 3.09 36.72
N ILE A 251 25.87 3.57 36.35
CA ILE A 251 27.12 3.14 36.97
C ILE A 251 27.83 4.42 37.40
N ASN A 252 27.95 4.56 38.72
CA ASN A 252 28.81 5.51 39.41
C ASN A 252 30.28 5.29 39.05
#